data_AF-A0A9D8SHX6-F1
#
_entry.id   AF-A0A9D8SHX6-F1
#
_cell.length_a   1.000
_cell.length_b   1.000
_cell.length_c   1.000
_cell.angle_alpha   90.00
_cell.angle_beta   90.00
_cell.angle_gamma   90.00
#
_symmetry.space_group_name_H-M   'P 1'
#
loop_
_entity.id
_entity.type
_entity.pdbx_description
1 polymer ?
#
loop_
_entity_poly.entity_id
_entity_poly.type
_entity_poly.pdbx_seq_one_letter_code
_entity_poly.pdbx_strand_id
1 'polypeptide(L)'
;KMKEDYTEVDDFRVEHFYPKGATQDGGHNYHLDWRNLLGVCHGGSQKDVPDAKWRFSTAKRDRSCDVPKGGKEITDRILNPLKLPGDKRLFRYTEHNGKMFVDEETCPKELQWKAKNTIKELNLNAPRLMRMRKAVIDKLTDEVMQALAEGQDLDEALSWLAESFLLPDHQNRSVPFFTVIRWYLGDAAEKLIAASGDKL
;
A
#
# COMPACT_ATOMS: atom_id res chain seq x y z
N LYS A 1 34.44 6.20 16.78
CA LYS A 1 34.05 5.19 15.75
C LYS A 1 32.67 4.67 16.12
N MET A 2 31.61 5.19 15.49
CA MET A 2 30.29 4.57 15.56
C MET A 2 30.41 3.18 14.91
N LYS A 3 29.99 2.14 15.62
CA LYS A 3 29.76 0.83 14.98
C LYS A 3 28.54 1.02 14.08
N GLU A 4 28.76 0.99 12.77
CA GLU A 4 27.69 0.69 11.83
C GLU A 4 27.17 -0.70 12.19
N ASP A 5 25.90 -0.77 12.59
CA ASP A 5 25.25 -2.03 12.93
C ASP A 5 24.90 -2.73 11.61
N TYR A 6 25.78 -3.63 11.17
CA TYR A 6 25.64 -4.43 9.93
C TYR A 6 24.47 -5.44 9.97
N THR A 7 23.46 -5.22 10.81
CA THR A 7 22.33 -6.14 11.01
C THR A 7 21.04 -5.67 10.36
N GLU A 8 20.93 -4.40 9.96
CA GLU A 8 19.75 -3.87 9.31
C GLU A 8 19.58 -4.42 7.89
N VAL A 9 18.44 -5.04 7.62
CA VAL A 9 18.04 -5.56 6.31
C VAL A 9 16.91 -4.72 5.75
N ASP A 10 16.93 -4.48 4.43
CA ASP A 10 15.83 -3.80 3.75
C ASP A 10 14.50 -4.49 4.06
N ASP A 11 13.44 -3.70 4.30
CA ASP A 11 12.08 -4.26 4.46
C ASP A 11 11.48 -4.66 3.10
N PHE A 12 12.17 -5.56 2.41
CA PHE A 12 11.89 -6.01 1.07
C PHE A 12 12.18 -7.50 0.93
N ARG A 13 11.28 -8.20 0.23
CA ARG A 13 11.50 -9.56 -0.23
C ARG A 13 10.71 -9.82 -1.52
N VAL A 14 11.08 -10.88 -2.21
CA VAL A 14 10.36 -11.35 -3.40
C VAL A 14 9.32 -12.38 -3.00
N GLU A 15 8.06 -12.13 -3.34
CA GLU A 15 6.95 -13.07 -3.22
C GLU A 15 6.53 -13.58 -4.60
N HIS A 16 6.01 -14.80 -4.66
CA HIS A 16 5.32 -15.31 -5.84
C HIS A 16 3.81 -15.07 -5.71
N PHE A 17 3.17 -14.40 -6.68
CA PHE A 17 1.72 -14.16 -6.62
C PHE A 17 0.95 -15.49 -6.66
N TYR A 18 1.13 -16.27 -7.72
CA TYR A 18 0.80 -17.69 -7.81
C TYR A 18 1.82 -18.50 -7.01
N PRO A 19 1.38 -19.37 -6.08
CA PRO A 19 2.31 -20.10 -5.25
C PRO A 19 3.13 -21.09 -6.08
N LYS A 20 4.35 -21.35 -5.62
CA LYS A 20 5.25 -22.35 -6.21
C LYS A 20 4.58 -23.72 -6.40
N GLY A 21 3.75 -24.13 -5.44
CA GLY A 21 3.01 -25.39 -5.51
C GLY A 21 2.01 -25.50 -6.67
N ALA A 22 1.59 -24.38 -7.26
CA ALA A 22 0.66 -24.38 -8.40
C ALA A 22 1.35 -24.70 -9.74
N THR A 23 2.67 -24.91 -9.75
CA THR A 23 3.38 -25.35 -10.96
C THR A 23 3.12 -26.84 -11.20
N GLN A 24 2.57 -27.15 -12.36
CA GLN A 24 2.27 -28.51 -12.80
C GLN A 24 3.36 -29.01 -13.76
N ASP A 25 3.67 -30.31 -13.70
CA ASP A 25 4.61 -30.92 -14.64
C ASP A 25 4.07 -30.84 -16.08
N GLY A 26 4.90 -30.41 -17.03
CA GLY A 26 4.49 -30.08 -18.39
C GLY A 26 3.56 -28.85 -18.54
N GLY A 27 3.25 -28.14 -17.45
CA GLY A 27 2.40 -26.94 -17.43
C GLY A 27 3.18 -25.63 -17.31
N HIS A 28 2.48 -24.54 -16.99
CA HIS A 28 3.13 -23.23 -16.76
C HIS A 28 3.99 -23.25 -15.50
N ASN A 29 5.26 -22.83 -15.64
CA ASN A 29 6.21 -22.78 -14.54
C ASN A 29 6.15 -21.43 -13.81
N TYR A 30 5.31 -21.36 -12.78
CA TYR A 30 5.16 -20.16 -11.95
C TYR A 30 6.41 -19.79 -11.14
N HIS A 31 7.39 -20.69 -10.97
CA HIS A 31 8.64 -20.39 -10.24
C HIS A 31 9.56 -19.50 -11.07
N LEU A 32 9.50 -19.59 -12.40
CA LEU A 32 10.38 -18.89 -13.33
C LEU A 32 9.67 -17.74 -14.06
N ASP A 33 8.38 -17.55 -13.82
CA ASP A 33 7.61 -16.47 -14.42
C ASP A 33 7.92 -15.15 -13.72
N TRP A 34 8.63 -14.25 -14.41
CA TRP A 34 8.98 -12.93 -13.88
C TRP A 34 7.74 -12.09 -13.52
N ARG A 35 6.64 -12.24 -14.25
CA ARG A 35 5.38 -11.53 -13.93
C ARG A 35 4.68 -12.13 -12.70
N ASN A 36 5.18 -13.24 -12.18
CA ASN A 36 4.74 -13.83 -10.93
C ASN A 36 5.56 -13.36 -9.72
N LEU A 37 6.72 -12.73 -9.93
CA LEU A 37 7.62 -12.27 -8.86
C LEU A 37 7.31 -10.81 -8.49
N LEU A 38 6.84 -10.60 -7.27
CA LEU A 38 6.45 -9.29 -6.75
C LEU A 38 7.35 -8.87 -5.59
N GLY A 39 7.75 -7.59 -5.58
CA GLY A 39 8.37 -6.96 -4.43
C GLY A 39 7.35 -6.70 -3.33
N VAL A 40 7.61 -7.20 -2.12
CA VAL A 40 6.73 -7.04 -0.96
C VAL A 40 7.54 -6.75 0.30
N CYS A 41 6.91 -6.17 1.31
CA CYS A 41 7.53 -6.03 2.63
C CYS A 41 7.57 -7.37 3.38
N HIS A 42 8.31 -7.44 4.48
CA HIS A 42 8.35 -8.63 5.35
C HIS A 42 7.05 -8.85 6.15
N GLY A 43 6.01 -8.05 5.91
CA GLY A 43 4.71 -8.21 6.54
C GLY A 43 4.74 -8.15 8.07
N GLY A 44 5.73 -7.47 8.66
CA GLY A 44 5.95 -7.36 10.10
C GLY A 44 6.59 -8.58 10.77
N SER A 45 7.18 -9.50 9.99
CA SER A 45 7.83 -10.70 10.51
C SER A 45 9.34 -10.57 10.70
N GLN A 46 9.99 -9.56 10.11
CA GLN A 46 11.43 -9.31 10.24
C GLN A 46 11.68 -8.21 11.28
N LYS A 47 12.59 -8.48 12.22
CA LYS A 47 12.89 -7.60 13.37
C LYS A 47 13.98 -6.57 13.06
N ASP A 48 14.91 -6.93 12.18
CA ASP A 48 16.10 -6.13 11.89
C ASP A 48 15.85 -5.21 10.67
N VAL A 49 14.63 -4.66 10.54
CA VAL A 49 14.27 -3.72 9.46
C VAL A 49 14.41 -2.27 9.89
N PRO A 50 14.61 -1.33 8.95
CA PRO A 50 14.48 0.09 9.22
C PRO A 50 13.14 0.40 9.92
N ASP A 51 13.17 1.29 10.91
CA ASP A 51 12.00 1.65 11.72
C ASP A 51 11.28 0.45 12.33
N ALA A 52 12.01 -0.56 12.82
CA ALA A 52 11.46 -1.77 13.44
C ALA A 52 10.35 -1.49 14.47
N LYS A 53 10.43 -0.39 15.23
CA LYS A 53 9.37 0.06 16.16
C LYS A 53 7.98 0.19 15.51
N TRP A 54 7.94 0.55 14.22
CA TRP A 54 6.72 0.68 13.42
C TRP A 54 6.51 -0.53 12.52
N ARG A 55 7.59 -1.12 11.99
CA ARG A 55 7.49 -2.12 10.93
C ARG A 55 7.47 -3.55 11.43
N PHE A 56 8.09 -3.86 12.56
CA PHE A 56 8.11 -5.20 13.15
C PHE A 56 6.97 -5.39 14.16
N SER A 57 6.47 -6.62 14.27
CA SER A 57 5.55 -7.01 15.35
C SER A 57 5.78 -8.45 15.79
N THR A 58 5.92 -8.65 17.09
CA THR A 58 6.00 -10.00 17.70
C THR A 58 4.66 -10.72 17.64
N ALA A 59 3.55 -9.99 17.55
CA ALA A 59 2.21 -10.54 17.55
C ALA A 59 1.83 -11.09 16.16
N LYS A 60 1.57 -12.40 16.06
CA LYS A 60 1.19 -13.05 14.78
C LYS A 60 -0.03 -12.41 14.10
N ARG A 61 -1.00 -11.93 14.87
CA ARG A 61 -2.21 -11.23 14.38
C ARG A 61 -1.92 -9.92 13.63
N ASP A 62 -0.71 -9.39 13.80
CA ASP A 62 -0.27 -8.12 13.25
C ASP A 62 0.56 -8.28 11.97
N ARG A 63 0.69 -9.54 11.50
CA ARG A 63 1.39 -9.90 10.27
C ARG A 63 0.47 -9.70 9.07
N SER A 64 1.02 -9.24 7.95
CA SER A 64 0.26 -8.85 6.75
C SER A 64 0.95 -9.28 5.47
N CYS A 65 0.31 -9.01 4.32
CA CYS A 65 0.87 -9.21 2.98
C CYS A 65 1.19 -10.69 2.69
N ASP A 66 2.46 -10.99 2.43
CA ASP A 66 2.93 -12.31 2.03
C ASP A 66 2.85 -13.33 3.17
N VAL A 67 3.02 -12.88 4.42
CA VAL A 67 3.08 -13.76 5.59
C VAL A 67 1.78 -14.55 5.80
N PRO A 68 0.57 -13.93 5.84
CA PRO A 68 -0.69 -14.67 5.92
C PRO A 68 -1.09 -15.36 4.61
N LYS A 69 -0.60 -14.91 3.45
CA LYS A 69 -0.81 -15.58 2.16
C LYS A 69 -0.06 -16.90 2.08
N GLY A 70 1.25 -16.87 2.35
CA GLY A 70 2.13 -18.04 2.27
C GLY A 70 2.00 -18.76 0.92
N GLY A 71 1.83 -20.08 0.98
CA GLY A 71 1.65 -20.94 -0.20
C GLY A 71 0.21 -21.15 -0.64
N LYS A 72 -0.77 -20.38 -0.14
CA LYS A 72 -2.19 -20.59 -0.47
C LYS A 72 -2.49 -20.26 -1.93
N GLU A 73 -3.29 -21.10 -2.57
CA GLU A 73 -3.83 -20.89 -3.92
C GLU A 73 -5.05 -19.95 -3.87
N ILE A 74 -4.80 -18.67 -3.61
CA ILE A 74 -5.84 -17.63 -3.48
C ILE A 74 -5.79 -16.57 -4.57
N THR A 75 -4.99 -16.77 -5.62
CA THR A 75 -4.77 -15.82 -6.73
C THR A 75 -6.03 -15.44 -7.47
N ASP A 76 -6.99 -16.36 -7.58
CA ASP A 76 -8.29 -16.07 -8.19
C ASP A 76 -9.24 -15.33 -7.24
N ARG A 77 -8.88 -15.22 -5.96
CA ARG A 77 -9.68 -14.63 -4.89
C ARG A 77 -9.21 -13.25 -4.46
N ILE A 78 -7.94 -12.92 -4.68
CA ILE A 78 -7.36 -11.62 -4.37
C ILE A 78 -7.07 -10.81 -5.64
N LEU A 79 -6.85 -9.51 -5.48
CA LEU A 79 -6.42 -8.64 -6.56
C LEU A 79 -5.00 -9.02 -7.00
N ASN A 80 -4.77 -9.02 -8.30
CA ASN A 80 -3.42 -9.13 -8.86
C ASN A 80 -2.82 -7.71 -8.94
N PRO A 81 -1.72 -7.40 -8.23
CA PRO A 81 -1.11 -6.08 -8.23
C PRO A 81 -0.74 -5.56 -9.63
N LEU A 82 -0.41 -6.45 -10.58
CA LEU A 82 -0.06 -6.08 -11.96
C LEU A 82 -1.27 -5.73 -12.85
N LYS A 83 -2.49 -5.93 -12.34
CA LYS A 83 -3.74 -5.70 -13.09
C LYS A 83 -4.65 -4.71 -12.40
N LEU A 84 -4.12 -3.92 -11.46
CA LEU A 84 -4.89 -2.91 -10.76
C LEU A 84 -5.20 -1.73 -11.70
N PRO A 85 -6.45 -1.23 -11.76
CA PRO A 85 -6.77 -0.03 -12.50
C PRO A 85 -6.22 1.20 -11.77
N GLY A 86 -5.19 1.84 -12.32
CA GLY A 86 -4.57 3.03 -11.72
C GLY A 86 -5.53 4.22 -11.65
N ASP A 87 -6.45 4.33 -12.60
CA ASP A 87 -7.43 5.42 -12.72
C ASP A 87 -8.65 5.24 -11.80
N LYS A 88 -8.82 4.08 -11.14
CA LYS A 88 -9.95 3.84 -10.22
C LYS A 88 -9.49 3.74 -8.77
N ARG A 89 -10.13 4.50 -7.89
CA ARG A 89 -9.95 4.33 -6.45
C ARG A 89 -10.64 3.04 -6.01
N LEU A 90 -9.89 2.14 -5.38
CA LEU A 90 -10.44 0.83 -4.94
C LEU A 90 -10.78 0.80 -3.45
N PHE A 91 -10.14 1.67 -2.67
CA PHE A 91 -10.14 1.61 -1.22
C PHE A 91 -10.46 2.97 -0.62
N ARG A 92 -11.19 2.94 0.48
CA ARG A 92 -11.47 4.08 1.36
C ARG A 92 -11.04 3.77 2.78
N TYR A 93 -10.92 4.79 3.61
CA TYR A 93 -10.38 4.63 4.97
C TYR A 93 -11.27 5.28 6.01
N THR A 94 -10.97 4.98 7.26
CA THR A 94 -11.55 5.65 8.42
C THR A 94 -10.47 6.52 9.06
N GLU A 95 -10.72 7.83 9.12
CA GLU A 95 -9.73 8.82 9.55
C GLU A 95 -9.16 8.53 10.93
N HIS A 96 -10.03 8.27 11.91
CA HIS A 96 -9.63 8.13 13.30
C HIS A 96 -8.78 6.89 13.62
N ASN A 97 -8.69 5.89 12.73
CA ASN A 97 -7.95 4.65 13.02
C ASN A 97 -7.21 4.02 11.82
N GLY A 98 -7.30 4.61 10.62
CA GLY A 98 -6.64 4.07 9.42
C GLY A 98 -7.18 2.71 8.95
N LYS A 99 -8.39 2.31 9.33
CA LYS A 99 -9.02 1.07 8.84
C LYS A 99 -9.37 1.21 7.37
N MET A 100 -8.97 0.23 6.56
CA MET A 100 -9.19 0.16 5.13
C MET A 100 -10.49 -0.62 4.82
N PHE A 101 -11.25 -0.12 3.85
CA PHE A 101 -12.44 -0.76 3.28
C PHE A 101 -12.38 -0.68 1.77
N VAL A 102 -13.19 -1.50 1.09
CA VAL A 102 -13.46 -1.27 -0.33
C VAL A 102 -14.31 -0.02 -0.46
N ASP A 103 -13.92 0.85 -1.39
CA ASP A 103 -14.73 1.99 -1.77
C ASP A 103 -15.78 1.53 -2.78
N GLU A 104 -16.97 1.14 -2.30
CA GLU A 104 -18.01 0.54 -3.14
C GLU A 104 -18.60 1.53 -4.17
N GLU A 105 -18.37 2.83 -3.99
CA GLU A 105 -18.82 3.89 -4.90
C GLU A 105 -17.93 3.98 -6.15
N THR A 106 -16.61 3.86 -5.98
CA THR A 106 -15.63 4.06 -7.05
C THR A 106 -14.98 2.76 -7.55
N CYS A 107 -14.95 1.72 -6.73
CA CYS A 107 -14.38 0.42 -7.07
C CYS A 107 -15.29 -0.32 -8.06
N PRO A 108 -14.77 -0.75 -9.23
CA PRO A 108 -15.55 -1.52 -10.21
C PRO A 108 -16.18 -2.77 -9.59
N LYS A 109 -17.46 -3.02 -9.89
CA LYS A 109 -18.28 -4.08 -9.23
C LYS A 109 -17.63 -5.46 -9.32
N GLU A 110 -17.01 -5.76 -10.45
CA GLU A 110 -16.29 -7.01 -10.74
C GLU A 110 -15.03 -7.18 -9.88
N LEU A 111 -14.44 -6.09 -9.37
CA LEU A 111 -13.26 -6.11 -8.50
C LEU A 111 -13.62 -6.09 -7.02
N GLN A 112 -14.80 -5.62 -6.63
CA GLN A 112 -15.17 -5.43 -5.22
C GLN A 112 -15.01 -6.70 -4.37
N TRP A 113 -15.42 -7.86 -4.89
CA TRP A 113 -15.26 -9.13 -4.17
C TRP A 113 -13.79 -9.50 -3.96
N LYS A 114 -12.95 -9.35 -5.00
CA LYS A 114 -11.50 -9.57 -4.89
C LYS A 114 -10.84 -8.56 -3.96
N ALA A 115 -11.27 -7.30 -3.99
CA ALA A 115 -10.76 -6.25 -3.12
C ALA A 115 -11.09 -6.55 -1.63
N LYS A 116 -12.33 -6.96 -1.33
CA LYS A 116 -12.74 -7.40 0.02
C LYS A 116 -11.91 -8.59 0.50
N ASN A 117 -11.71 -9.59 -0.35
CA ASN A 117 -10.86 -10.73 -0.03
C ASN A 117 -9.40 -10.35 0.13
N THR A 118 -8.87 -9.41 -0.66
CA THR A 118 -7.48 -8.94 -0.54
C THR A 118 -7.23 -8.33 0.83
N ILE A 119 -8.14 -7.49 1.32
CA ILE A 119 -8.08 -6.92 2.68
C ILE A 119 -8.05 -8.03 3.73
N LYS A 120 -8.90 -9.04 3.58
CA LYS A 120 -9.05 -10.15 4.53
C LYS A 120 -7.87 -11.13 4.51
N GLU A 121 -7.59 -11.72 3.35
CA GLU A 121 -6.61 -12.80 3.17
C GLU A 121 -5.18 -12.31 3.41
N LEU A 122 -4.88 -11.05 3.06
CA LEU A 122 -3.56 -10.44 3.29
C LEU A 122 -3.49 -9.66 4.61
N ASN A 123 -4.54 -9.70 5.43
CA ASN A 123 -4.65 -8.97 6.70
C ASN A 123 -4.23 -7.49 6.58
N LEU A 124 -4.76 -6.78 5.57
CA LEU A 124 -4.40 -5.37 5.33
C LEU A 124 -4.95 -4.41 6.38
N ASN A 125 -5.74 -4.92 7.34
CA ASN A 125 -6.18 -4.22 8.55
C ASN A 125 -5.47 -4.73 9.81
N ALA A 126 -4.27 -5.29 9.68
CA ALA A 126 -3.39 -5.53 10.80
C ALA A 126 -3.22 -4.23 11.63
N PRO A 127 -3.29 -4.29 12.97
CA PRO A 127 -3.15 -3.12 13.85
C PRO A 127 -1.97 -2.21 13.50
N ARG A 128 -0.83 -2.77 13.10
CA ARG A 128 0.37 -2.07 12.64
C ARG A 128 0.10 -1.20 11.42
N LEU A 129 -0.47 -1.78 10.36
CA LEU A 129 -0.80 -1.06 9.13
C LEU A 129 -1.86 0.01 9.39
N MET A 130 -2.84 -0.26 10.25
CA MET A 130 -3.83 0.73 10.68
C MET A 130 -3.18 1.92 11.38
N ARG A 131 -2.27 1.69 12.34
CA ARG A 131 -1.52 2.78 13.01
C ARG A 131 -0.67 3.58 12.03
N MET A 132 0.04 2.92 11.11
CA MET A 132 0.86 3.61 10.10
C MET A 132 -0.01 4.45 9.15
N ARG A 133 -1.16 3.94 8.70
CA ARG A 133 -2.11 4.72 7.89
C ARG A 133 -2.70 5.90 8.67
N LYS A 134 -3.03 5.71 9.95
CA LYS A 134 -3.49 6.82 10.80
C LYS A 134 -2.42 7.91 10.89
N ALA A 135 -1.15 7.56 11.07
CA ALA A 135 -0.08 8.54 11.11
C ALA A 135 0.05 9.34 9.80
N VAL A 136 -0.22 8.72 8.64
CA VAL A 136 -0.28 9.43 7.35
C VAL A 136 -1.47 10.39 7.30
N ILE A 137 -2.65 9.96 7.73
CA ILE A 137 -3.86 10.80 7.78
C ILE A 137 -3.66 11.98 8.73
N ASP A 138 -3.12 11.74 9.92
CA ASP A 138 -2.82 12.77 10.92
C ASP A 138 -1.85 13.80 10.32
N LYS A 139 -0.77 13.34 9.67
CA LYS A 139 0.17 14.24 8.99
C LYS A 139 -0.52 15.10 7.93
N LEU A 140 -1.31 14.50 7.03
CA LEU A 140 -2.01 15.27 6.00
C LEU A 140 -2.99 16.29 6.61
N THR A 141 -3.64 15.92 7.72
CA THR A 141 -4.53 16.83 8.46
C THR A 141 -3.77 18.01 9.04
N ASP A 142 -2.62 17.76 9.66
CA ASP A 142 -1.77 18.82 10.22
C ASP A 142 -1.29 19.78 9.11
N GLU A 143 -0.88 19.26 7.95
CA GLU A 143 -0.42 20.06 6.81
C GLU A 143 -1.55 20.93 6.24
N VAL A 144 -2.77 20.39 6.08
CA VAL A 144 -3.95 21.17 5.66
C VAL A 144 -4.27 22.25 6.68
N MET A 145 -4.28 21.92 7.97
CA MET A 145 -4.56 22.90 9.03
C MET A 145 -3.53 24.03 9.06
N GLN A 146 -2.25 23.71 8.84
CA GLN A 146 -1.19 24.70 8.77
C GLN A 146 -1.37 25.63 7.57
N ALA A 147 -1.60 25.08 6.38
CA ALA A 147 -1.85 25.85 5.16
C ALA A 147 -3.01 26.85 5.33
N LEU A 148 -4.13 26.40 5.90
CA LEU A 148 -5.28 27.24 6.18
C LEU A 148 -4.98 28.33 7.22
N ALA A 149 -4.18 28.02 8.26
CA ALA A 149 -3.76 28.99 9.27
C ALA A 149 -2.83 30.07 8.69
N GLU A 150 -2.06 29.73 7.65
CA GLU A 150 -1.24 30.66 6.87
C GLU A 150 -2.05 31.47 5.84
N GLY A 151 -3.35 31.21 5.72
CA GLY A 151 -4.28 31.94 4.86
C GLY A 151 -4.37 31.42 3.43
N GLN A 152 -3.87 30.21 3.16
CA GLN A 152 -4.04 29.55 1.86
C GLN A 152 -5.49 29.09 1.67
N ASP A 153 -5.93 29.06 0.41
CA ASP A 153 -7.20 28.43 0.05
C ASP A 153 -7.13 26.90 0.20
N LEU A 154 -8.24 26.27 0.57
CA LEU A 154 -8.29 24.82 0.81
C LEU A 154 -8.00 24.03 -0.46
N ASP A 155 -8.56 24.42 -1.61
CA ASP A 155 -8.38 23.67 -2.86
C ASP A 155 -6.93 23.81 -3.36
N GLU A 156 -6.32 24.98 -3.16
CA GLU A 156 -4.90 25.19 -3.45
C GLU A 156 -4.00 24.33 -2.56
N ALA A 157 -4.28 24.29 -1.25
CA ALA A 157 -3.53 23.47 -0.30
C ALA A 157 -3.63 21.97 -0.64
N LEU A 158 -4.83 21.47 -0.93
CA LEU A 158 -5.03 20.07 -1.31
C LEU A 158 -4.35 19.72 -2.64
N SER A 159 -4.35 20.63 -3.61
CA SER A 159 -3.67 20.45 -4.90
C SER A 159 -2.14 20.36 -4.71
N TRP A 160 -1.57 21.25 -3.91
CA TRP A 160 -0.14 21.22 -3.59
C TRP A 160 0.26 19.95 -2.83
N LEU A 161 -0.55 19.50 -1.87
CA LEU A 161 -0.33 18.23 -1.16
C LEU A 161 -0.42 17.03 -2.10
N ALA A 162 -1.35 17.04 -3.06
CA ALA A 162 -1.46 15.96 -4.04
C ALA A 162 -0.18 15.83 -4.86
N GLU A 163 0.35 16.94 -5.38
CA GLU A 163 1.61 16.93 -6.12
C GLU A 163 2.79 16.45 -5.26
N SER A 164 2.87 16.95 -4.03
CA SER A 164 3.97 16.67 -3.11
C SER A 164 4.01 15.22 -2.61
N PHE A 165 2.85 14.57 -2.47
CA PHE A 165 2.73 13.23 -1.88
C PHE A 165 2.33 12.13 -2.86
N LEU A 166 1.83 12.43 -4.07
CA LEU A 166 1.49 11.38 -5.03
C LEU A 166 2.53 11.22 -6.13
N LEU A 167 3.21 12.30 -6.52
CA LEU A 167 4.26 12.21 -7.54
C LEU A 167 5.58 11.70 -6.94
N PRO A 168 6.39 10.95 -7.72
CA PRO A 168 7.75 10.63 -7.34
C PRO A 168 8.60 11.90 -7.17
N ASP A 169 9.54 11.87 -6.23
CA ASP A 169 10.52 12.95 -6.07
C ASP A 169 11.53 12.99 -7.24
N HIS A 170 12.49 13.93 -7.19
CA HIS A 170 13.54 14.06 -8.21
C HIS A 170 14.47 12.84 -8.33
N GLN A 171 14.43 11.92 -7.35
CA GLN A 171 15.16 10.64 -7.37
C GLN A 171 14.24 9.46 -7.77
N ASN A 172 13.04 9.75 -8.28
CA ASN A 172 12.02 8.78 -8.66
C ASN A 172 11.54 7.91 -7.48
N ARG A 173 11.53 8.47 -6.27
CA ARG A 173 11.04 7.79 -5.06
C ARG A 173 9.63 8.25 -4.76
N SER A 174 8.70 7.31 -4.69
CA SER A 174 7.34 7.56 -4.21
C SER A 174 7.28 7.44 -2.69
N VAL A 175 6.41 8.24 -2.07
CA VAL A 175 6.10 8.08 -0.64
C VAL A 175 5.26 6.81 -0.43
N PRO A 176 5.41 6.12 0.72
CA PRO A 176 4.58 4.97 1.03
C PRO A 176 3.11 5.39 1.24
N PHE A 177 2.20 4.40 1.24
CA PHE A 177 0.77 4.60 1.54
C PHE A 177 -0.02 5.42 0.51
N PHE A 178 0.36 5.36 -0.77
CA PHE A 178 -0.31 6.00 -1.91
C PHE A 178 -1.85 5.97 -1.84
N THR A 179 -2.44 4.79 -1.60
CA THR A 179 -3.91 4.63 -1.67
C THR A 179 -4.67 5.37 -0.57
N VAL A 180 -4.08 5.59 0.61
CA VAL A 180 -4.73 6.40 1.67
C VAL A 180 -4.51 7.89 1.44
N ILE A 181 -3.36 8.29 0.88
CA ILE A 181 -3.09 9.67 0.46
C ILE A 181 -4.08 10.08 -0.63
N ARG A 182 -4.22 9.26 -1.68
CA ARG A 182 -5.20 9.44 -2.77
C ARG A 182 -6.61 9.61 -2.22
N TRP A 183 -7.01 8.74 -1.29
CA TRP A 183 -8.35 8.81 -0.70
C TRP A 183 -8.56 10.08 0.12
N TYR A 184 -7.58 10.46 0.95
CA TYR A 184 -7.69 11.62 1.84
C TYR A 184 -7.80 12.93 1.05
N LEU A 185 -6.98 13.10 0.02
CA LEU A 185 -6.93 14.31 -0.79
C LEU A 185 -8.08 14.43 -1.81
N GLY A 186 -8.94 13.41 -1.91
CA GLY A 186 -10.18 13.45 -2.68
C GLY A 186 -9.98 13.91 -4.13
N ASP A 187 -10.78 14.89 -4.55
CA ASP A 187 -10.80 15.37 -5.93
C ASP A 187 -9.46 15.95 -6.39
N ALA A 188 -8.65 16.51 -5.50
CA ALA A 188 -7.32 17.02 -5.85
C ALA A 188 -6.41 15.88 -6.33
N ALA A 189 -6.44 14.73 -5.65
CA ALA A 189 -5.70 13.54 -6.07
C ALA A 189 -6.22 12.98 -7.39
N GLU A 190 -7.55 12.89 -7.56
CA GLU A 190 -8.15 12.35 -8.79
C GLU A 190 -7.84 13.23 -10.01
N LYS A 191 -7.88 14.56 -9.87
CA LYS A 191 -7.47 15.51 -10.91
C LYS A 191 -6.00 15.32 -11.30
N LEU A 192 -5.11 15.21 -10.31
CA LEU A 192 -3.68 15.00 -10.55
C LEU A 192 -3.41 13.66 -11.26
N ILE A 193 -4.04 12.58 -10.82
CA ILE A 193 -3.90 11.25 -11.43
C ILE A 193 -4.39 11.28 -12.88
N ALA A 194 -5.55 11.88 -13.14
CA ALA A 194 -6.07 12.04 -14.50
C ALA A 194 -5.14 12.85 -15.40
N ALA A 195 -4.50 13.91 -14.88
CA ALA A 195 -3.56 14.74 -15.62
C ALA A 195 -2.18 14.07 -15.83
N SER A 196 -1.78 13.18 -14.93
CA SER A 196 -0.46 12.54 -14.94
C SER A 196 -0.36 11.39 -15.95
N GLY A 197 -1.48 10.76 -16.33
CA GLY A 197 -1.50 9.60 -17.23
C GLY A 197 -0.67 8.46 -16.65
N ASP A 198 0.19 7.85 -17.48
CA ASP A 198 1.06 6.72 -17.10
C ASP A 198 2.28 7.12 -16.25
N LYS A 199 2.39 8.39 -15.82
CA LYS A 199 3.50 8.86 -14.97
C LYS A 199 3.36 8.42 -13.51
N LEU A 200 2.20 7.87 -13.13
CA LEU A 200 1.86 7.39 -11.79
C LEU A 200 1.56 5.90 -11.78
#